data_AF-A0A2W7IFH1-F1
#
_entry.id   AF-A0A2W7IFH1-F1
#
_cell.length_a   1.000
_cell.length_b   1.000
_cell.length_c   1.000
_cell.angle_alpha   90.00
_cell.angle_beta   90.00
_cell.angle_gamma   90.00
#
_symmetry.space_group_name_H-M   'P 1'
#
loop_
_entity.id
_entity.type
_entity.pdbx_description
1 polymer ?
#
loop_
_entity_poly.entity_id
_entity_poly.type
_entity_poly.pdbx_seq_one_letter_code
_entity_poly.pdbx_strand_id
1 'polypeptide(L)'
;MKAPVLALLLAPLFSTAALAAGYTGPGEVAQVTTVEQALKAGDDTPVVLQGQIVKRLQDELYEFKDATGTIHVEIDNEDWPPQAISEKATVKLTGEVDKDLTSREIDVDIVELVK
;
A
#
# COMPACT_ATOMS: atom_id res chain seq x y z
N MET A 1 30.80 27.51 43.15
CA MET A 1 31.20 26.87 41.88
C MET A 1 29.93 26.51 41.13
N LYS A 2 29.84 26.89 39.86
CA LYS A 2 28.62 26.86 39.04
C LYS A 2 28.45 25.45 38.45
N ALA A 3 27.29 24.83 38.59
CA ALA A 3 26.93 23.63 37.84
C ALA A 3 25.92 24.02 36.75
N PRO A 4 26.17 23.74 35.46
CA PRO A 4 25.20 24.05 34.42
C PRO A 4 24.17 22.92 34.31
N VAL A 5 22.91 23.34 34.22
CA VAL A 5 21.73 22.52 33.92
C VAL A 5 21.79 22.12 32.44
N LEU A 6 21.72 20.82 32.15
CA LEU A 6 21.54 20.31 30.79
C LEU A 6 20.13 19.75 30.65
N ALA A 7 19.22 20.59 30.14
CA ALA A 7 17.87 20.18 29.77
C ALA A 7 17.89 19.61 28.35
N LEU A 8 17.67 18.30 28.22
CA LEU A 8 17.54 17.63 26.92
C LEU A 8 16.08 17.74 26.46
N LEU A 9 15.81 18.69 25.56
CA LEU A 9 14.52 18.84 24.88
C LEU A 9 14.39 17.74 23.82
N LEU A 10 13.51 16.77 24.07
CA LEU A 10 13.11 15.75 23.10
C LEU A 10 11.93 16.31 22.27
N ALA A 11 12.20 16.78 21.06
CA ALA A 11 11.16 17.19 20.12
C ALA A 11 10.62 15.96 19.36
N PRO A 12 9.28 15.77 19.24
CA PRO A 12 8.73 14.70 18.41
C PRO A 12 8.87 15.08 16.94
N LEU A 13 9.62 14.26 16.18
CA LEU A 13 9.63 14.30 14.73
C LEU A 13 8.31 13.72 14.21
N PHE A 14 7.31 14.58 13.97
CA PHE A 14 6.15 14.21 13.17
C PHE A 14 6.58 14.19 11.71
N SER A 15 6.86 13.00 11.17
CA SER A 15 6.99 12.81 9.72
C SER A 15 5.59 12.95 9.10
N THR A 16 5.35 14.04 8.40
CA THR A 16 4.21 14.17 7.49
C THR A 16 4.41 13.17 6.35
N ALA A 17 3.61 12.11 6.30
CA ALA A 17 3.54 11.24 5.13
C ALA A 17 3.18 12.11 3.91
N ALA A 18 4.08 12.17 2.94
CA ALA A 18 3.83 12.86 1.68
C ALA A 18 2.77 12.05 0.92
N LEU A 19 1.53 12.53 0.91
CA LEU A 19 0.57 12.13 -0.10
C LEU A 19 1.13 12.58 -1.45
N ALA A 20 1.58 11.63 -2.26
CA ALA A 20 1.97 11.89 -3.64
C ALA A 20 0.73 12.37 -4.40
N ALA A 21 0.52 13.67 -4.48
CA ALA A 21 -0.51 14.26 -5.33
C ALA A 21 0.04 14.26 -6.77
N GLY A 22 -0.49 13.38 -7.62
CA GLY A 22 -0.20 13.34 -9.04
C GLY A 22 -0.69 14.59 -9.80
N TYR A 23 -0.59 14.55 -11.13
CA TYR A 23 -1.11 15.60 -12.00
C TYR A 23 -2.65 15.67 -11.89
N THR A 24 -3.17 16.76 -11.34
CA THR A 24 -4.62 17.04 -11.16
C THR A 24 -5.17 17.99 -12.22
N GLY A 25 -4.47 18.11 -13.36
CA GLY A 25 -4.90 18.95 -14.47
C GLY A 25 -5.91 18.25 -15.39
N PRO A 26 -6.45 18.97 -16.38
CA PRO A 26 -7.33 18.38 -17.38
C PRO A 26 -6.69 17.15 -18.04
N GLY A 27 -7.44 16.05 -18.12
CA GLY A 27 -6.98 14.76 -18.65
C GLY A 27 -6.47 13.78 -17.60
N GLU A 28 -6.61 14.07 -16.30
CA GLU A 28 -6.36 13.09 -15.24
C GLU A 28 -7.19 11.81 -15.46
N VAL A 29 -6.50 10.67 -15.46
CA VAL A 29 -7.14 9.35 -15.54
C VAL A 29 -7.56 8.98 -14.13
N ALA A 30 -8.84 8.65 -13.93
CA ALA A 30 -9.34 8.23 -12.63
C ALA A 30 -8.54 7.00 -12.14
N GLN A 31 -7.83 7.16 -11.02
CA GLN A 31 -7.04 6.08 -10.44
C GLN A 31 -7.95 5.12 -9.65
N VAL A 32 -7.73 3.82 -9.83
CA VAL A 32 -8.38 2.79 -9.01
C VAL A 32 -7.70 2.78 -7.64
N THR A 33 -8.45 3.12 -6.60
CA THR A 33 -7.89 3.35 -5.25
C THR A 33 -8.55 2.55 -4.15
N THR A 34 -9.52 1.71 -4.49
CA THR A 34 -10.24 0.83 -3.56
C THR A 34 -10.37 -0.57 -4.14
N VAL A 35 -10.45 -1.55 -3.26
CA VAL A 35 -10.68 -2.95 -3.64
C VAL A 35 -11.99 -3.10 -4.40
N GLU A 36 -13.06 -2.41 -4.00
CA GLU A 36 -14.33 -2.45 -4.73
C GLU A 36 -14.19 -1.96 -6.18
N GLN A 37 -13.40 -0.91 -6.41
CA GLN A 37 -13.13 -0.43 -7.77
C GLN A 37 -12.28 -1.42 -8.56
N ALA A 38 -11.23 -1.99 -7.95
CA ALA A 38 -10.39 -3.00 -8.58
C ALA A 38 -11.20 -4.24 -9.02
N LEU A 39 -12.15 -4.67 -8.19
CA LEU A 39 -13.08 -5.76 -8.51
C LEU A 39 -14.02 -5.45 -9.68
N LYS A 40 -14.12 -4.20 -10.13
CA LYS A 40 -14.92 -3.78 -11.30
C LYS A 40 -14.05 -3.37 -12.49
N ALA A 41 -12.76 -3.18 -12.28
CA ALA A 41 -11.82 -2.72 -13.28
C ALA A 41 -11.54 -3.78 -14.36
N GLY A 42 -11.03 -3.31 -15.50
CA GLY A 42 -10.53 -4.18 -16.55
C GLY A 42 -9.22 -4.85 -16.17
N ASP A 43 -8.77 -5.73 -17.05
CA ASP A 43 -7.39 -6.23 -17.06
C ASP A 43 -6.41 -5.07 -17.33
N ASP A 44 -5.15 -5.22 -16.93
CA ASP A 44 -4.05 -4.23 -17.05
C ASP A 44 -4.39 -2.84 -16.47
N THR A 45 -5.37 -2.75 -15.55
CA THR A 45 -5.78 -1.46 -15.00
C THR A 45 -4.89 -1.08 -13.82
N PRO A 46 -4.16 0.05 -13.86
CA PRO A 46 -3.27 0.44 -12.77
C PRO A 46 -4.05 0.80 -11.50
N VAL A 47 -3.55 0.35 -10.36
CA VAL A 47 -4.16 0.54 -9.05
C VAL A 47 -3.16 1.10 -8.03
N VAL A 48 -3.68 1.85 -7.07
CA VAL A 48 -2.95 2.21 -5.85
C VAL A 48 -3.87 1.96 -4.66
N LEU A 49 -3.68 0.84 -3.97
CA LEU A 49 -4.57 0.39 -2.90
C LEU A 49 -3.93 0.61 -1.54
N GLN A 50 -4.68 1.09 -0.56
CA GLN A 50 -4.21 1.24 0.82
C GLN A 50 -5.05 0.41 1.79
N GLY A 51 -4.40 -0.45 2.56
CA GLY A 51 -5.09 -1.47 3.36
C GLY A 51 -4.12 -2.33 4.17
N GLN A 52 -4.50 -3.58 4.43
CA GLN A 52 -3.73 -4.53 5.23
C GLN A 52 -3.56 -5.85 4.49
N ILE A 53 -2.37 -6.44 4.59
CA ILE A 53 -2.11 -7.81 4.16
C ILE A 53 -2.44 -8.73 5.34
N VAL A 54 -3.55 -9.44 5.26
CA VAL A 54 -4.13 -10.12 6.44
C VAL A 54 -3.67 -11.57 6.59
N LYS A 55 -3.30 -12.25 5.50
CA LYS A 55 -2.72 -13.60 5.53
C LYS A 55 -2.01 -13.93 4.21
N ARG A 56 -1.00 -14.79 4.30
CA ARG A 56 -0.39 -15.49 3.16
C ARG A 56 -1.23 -16.72 2.81
N LEU A 57 -1.58 -16.89 1.54
CA LEU A 57 -2.40 -18.00 1.04
C LEU A 57 -1.55 -19.13 0.46
N GLN A 58 -0.59 -18.77 -0.39
CA GLN A 58 0.42 -19.65 -0.99
C GLN A 58 1.72 -18.86 -1.15
N ASP A 59 2.59 -19.21 -2.10
CA ASP A 59 3.94 -18.65 -2.19
C ASP A 59 3.94 -17.11 -2.28
N GLU A 60 3.57 -16.56 -3.43
CA GLU A 60 3.52 -15.12 -3.69
C GLU A 60 2.10 -14.56 -3.56
N LEU A 61 1.10 -15.40 -3.25
CA LEU A 61 -0.29 -14.98 -3.12
C LEU A 61 -0.68 -14.66 -1.66
N TYR A 62 -1.28 -13.50 -1.47
CA TYR A 62 -1.73 -12.98 -0.19
C TYR A 62 -3.19 -12.49 -0.26
N GLU A 63 -3.86 -12.44 0.89
CA GLU A 63 -5.15 -11.75 1.02
C GLU A 63 -4.91 -10.32 1.49
N PHE A 64 -5.38 -9.36 0.70
CA PHE A 64 -5.38 -7.95 1.02
C PHE A 64 -6.79 -7.47 1.35
N LYS A 65 -6.88 -6.53 2.29
CA LYS A 65 -8.15 -5.97 2.75
C LYS A 65 -8.07 -4.45 2.88
N ASP A 66 -9.08 -3.76 2.39
CA ASP A 66 -9.36 -2.36 2.71
C ASP A 66 -10.76 -2.20 3.34
N ALA A 67 -11.26 -0.96 3.43
CA ALA A 67 -12.58 -0.69 3.99
C ALA A 67 -13.75 -1.13 3.07
N THR A 68 -13.47 -1.35 1.78
CA THR A 68 -14.46 -1.65 0.73
C THR A 68 -14.56 -3.13 0.42
N GLY A 69 -13.52 -3.92 0.71
CA GLY A 69 -13.54 -5.36 0.50
C GLY A 69 -12.21 -6.06 0.72
N THR A 70 -12.13 -7.27 0.17
CA THR A 70 -10.94 -8.12 0.16
C THR A 70 -10.66 -8.58 -1.26
N ILE A 71 -9.38 -8.68 -1.62
CA ILE A 71 -8.92 -9.20 -2.91
C ILE A 71 -7.61 -9.96 -2.70
N HIS A 72 -7.31 -10.90 -3.58
CA HIS A 72 -6.00 -11.52 -3.59
C HIS A 72 -4.99 -10.59 -4.27
N VAL A 73 -3.74 -10.68 -3.83
CA VAL A 73 -2.62 -9.92 -4.38
C VAL A 73 -1.45 -10.87 -4.54
N GLU A 74 -0.79 -10.81 -5.69
CA GLU A 74 0.49 -11.46 -5.93
C GLU A 74 1.60 -10.45 -5.62
N ILE A 75 2.58 -10.86 -4.81
CA ILE A 75 3.69 -10.00 -4.38
C ILE A 75 4.97 -10.83 -4.42
N ASP A 76 5.83 -10.53 -5.37
CA ASP A 76 7.13 -11.19 -5.49
C ASP A 76 8.03 -10.79 -4.32
N ASN A 77 9.04 -11.63 -4.06
CA ASN A 77 9.95 -11.42 -2.93
C ASN A 77 10.71 -10.09 -3.03
N GLU A 78 10.94 -9.61 -4.24
CA GLU A 78 11.67 -8.38 -4.57
C GLU A 78 10.86 -7.10 -4.29
N ASP A 79 9.52 -7.16 -4.30
CA ASP A 79 8.64 -5.99 -4.17
C ASP A 79 8.35 -5.61 -2.71
N TRP A 80 8.73 -6.50 -1.79
CA TRP A 80 8.66 -6.24 -0.36
C TRP A 80 9.70 -5.20 0.08
N PRO A 81 9.34 -4.26 0.97
CA PRO A 81 10.32 -3.39 1.56
C PRO A 81 11.26 -4.20 2.47
N PRO A 82 12.47 -3.69 2.76
CA PRO A 82 13.46 -4.39 3.59
C PRO A 82 13.02 -4.58 5.06
N GLN A 83 11.91 -3.94 5.47
CA GLN A 83 11.35 -4.04 6.81
C GLN A 83 10.20 -5.04 6.82
N ALA A 84 10.10 -5.85 7.89
CA ALA A 84 9.01 -6.79 8.04
C ALA A 84 7.66 -6.06 8.20
N ILE A 85 6.66 -6.52 7.44
CA ILE A 85 5.27 -6.05 7.52
C ILE A 85 4.47 -7.05 8.35
N SER A 86 3.75 -6.55 9.35
CA SER A 86 2.82 -7.37 10.15
C SER A 86 1.39 -7.26 9.60
N GLU A 87 0.53 -8.22 9.92
CA GLU A 87 -0.90 -8.23 9.55
C GLU A 87 -1.69 -6.99 10.03
N LYS A 88 -1.18 -6.26 11.02
CA LYS A 88 -1.80 -5.05 11.58
C LYS A 88 -1.32 -3.77 10.90
N ALA A 89 -0.26 -3.87 10.09
CA ALA A 89 0.35 -2.73 9.45
C ALA A 89 -0.50 -2.30 8.26
N THR A 90 -0.67 -1.00 8.10
CA THR A 90 -1.27 -0.45 6.89
C THR A 90 -0.19 -0.33 5.83
N VAL A 91 -0.45 -0.86 4.64
CA VAL A 91 0.43 -0.80 3.49
C VAL A 91 -0.27 -0.10 2.34
N LYS A 92 0.52 0.47 1.44
CA LYS A 92 0.10 0.96 0.13
C LYS A 92 0.71 0.04 -0.91
N LEU A 93 -0.15 -0.56 -1.74
CA LEU A 93 0.22 -1.40 -2.87
C LEU A 93 0.08 -0.57 -4.14
N THR A 94 1.10 -0.60 -4.98
CA THR A 94 1.03 -0.09 -6.36
C THR A 94 1.21 -1.27 -7.29
N GLY A 95 0.39 -1.35 -8.33
CA GLY A 95 0.39 -2.47 -9.26
C GLY A 95 -0.73 -2.34 -10.28
N GLU A 96 -1.17 -3.47 -10.80
CA GLU A 96 -2.25 -3.54 -11.79
C GLU A 96 -3.22 -4.67 -11.51
N VAL A 97 -4.45 -4.52 -12.00
CA VAL A 97 -5.43 -5.61 -11.98
C VAL A 97 -5.03 -6.65 -13.00
N ASP A 98 -4.70 -7.84 -12.55
CA ASP A 98 -4.59 -9.03 -13.39
C ASP A 98 -5.93 -9.76 -13.39
N LYS A 99 -6.53 -9.88 -14.56
CA LYS A 99 -7.87 -10.46 -14.72
C LYS A 99 -7.95 -11.42 -15.91
N ASP A 100 -7.85 -12.69 -15.55
CA ASP A 100 -8.19 -13.82 -16.41
C ASP A 100 -9.70 -14.13 -16.49
N LEU A 101 -10.02 -15.16 -17.27
CA LEU A 101 -11.40 -15.65 -17.42
C LEU A 101 -12.03 -16.14 -16.11
N THR A 102 -11.22 -16.55 -15.13
CA THR A 102 -11.68 -17.20 -13.89
C THR A 102 -11.18 -16.56 -12.61
N SER A 103 -10.16 -15.71 -12.66
CA SER A 103 -9.55 -15.05 -11.51
C SER A 103 -9.51 -13.54 -11.70
N ARG A 104 -9.35 -12.85 -10.57
CA ARG A 104 -8.97 -11.45 -10.53
C ARG A 104 -8.16 -11.21 -9.27
N GLU A 105 -6.98 -10.67 -9.45
CA GLU A 105 -6.06 -10.29 -8.39
C GLU A 105 -5.36 -8.98 -8.74
N ILE A 106 -4.45 -8.56 -7.88
CA ILE A 106 -3.55 -7.46 -8.15
C ILE A 106 -2.17 -8.05 -8.29
N ASP A 107 -1.53 -7.83 -9.43
CA ASP A 107 -0.09 -8.00 -9.57
C ASP A 107 0.58 -6.76 -8.97
N VAL A 108 1.43 -6.93 -7.96
CA VAL A 108 1.94 -5.83 -7.13
C VAL A 108 3.39 -5.55 -7.46
N ASP A 109 3.64 -4.39 -8.07
CA ASP A 109 5.00 -3.90 -8.34
C ASP A 109 5.72 -3.37 -7.09
N ILE A 110 4.98 -2.78 -6.15
CA ILE A 110 5.59 -2.07 -5.00
C ILE A 110 4.72 -2.20 -3.75
N VAL A 111 5.35 -2.64 -2.65
CA VAL A 111 4.77 -2.57 -1.31
C VAL A 111 5.42 -1.47 -0.48
N GLU A 112 4.62 -0.52 -0.01
CA GLU A 112 5.07 0.55 0.90
C GLU A 112 4.37 0.44 2.25
N LEU A 113 5.15 0.44 3.35
CA LEU A 113 4.58 0.60 4.69
C LEU A 113 4.11 2.03 4.90
N VAL A 114 2.83 2.20 5.26
CA VAL A 114 2.25 3.49 5.63
C VAL A 114 2.56 3.75 7.11
N LYS A 115 3.13 4.92 7.41
CA LYS A 115 3.47 5.37 8.77
C LYS A 115 2.44 6.35 9.32
#